data_AF-A0A661B673-F1
#
_entry.id   AF-A0A661B673-F1
#
_cell.length_a   1.000
_cell.length_b   1.000
_cell.length_c   1.000
_cell.angle_alpha   90.00
_cell.angle_beta   90.00
_cell.angle_gamma   90.00
#
_symmetry.space_group_name_H-M   'P 1'
#
loop_
_entity.id
_entity.type
_entity.pdbx_description
1 polymer ?
#
loop_
_entity_poly.entity_id
_entity_poly.type
_entity_poly.pdbx_seq_one_letter_code
_entity_poly.pdbx_strand_id
1 'polypeptide(L)'
;MNEIIAKREKHDEKKNHNNRRNTMKNHSIGYFPIHVETNDDGFLARCHDLEGAFAEGDTIQEAIFNCIDVIQMIIEYRKERGETIPEKVAEIPKKYGVTLAFPVEV
;
A
#
# COMPACT_ATOMS: atom_id res chain seq x y z
N MET A 1 23.53 -28.31 -41.37
CA MET A 1 23.86 -28.03 -39.94
C MET A 1 23.72 -26.52 -39.60
N ASN A 2 22.89 -25.73 -40.32
CA ASN A 2 22.80 -24.27 -40.13
C ASN A 2 21.41 -23.75 -39.66
N GLU A 3 20.32 -24.51 -39.79
CA GLU A 3 18.99 -24.04 -39.35
C GLU A 3 18.75 -24.13 -37.84
N ILE A 4 19.43 -25.08 -37.17
CA ILE A 4 19.28 -25.32 -35.72
C ILE A 4 19.89 -24.17 -34.91
N ILE A 5 21.00 -23.60 -35.39
CA ILE A 5 21.71 -22.49 -34.73
C ILE A 5 20.88 -21.21 -34.84
N ALA A 6 20.36 -20.88 -36.03
CA ALA A 6 19.51 -19.71 -36.25
C ALA A 6 18.17 -19.77 -35.49
N LYS A 7 17.62 -20.97 -35.25
CA LYS A 7 16.42 -21.14 -34.40
C LYS A 7 16.72 -20.92 -32.92
N ARG A 8 17.91 -21.28 -32.44
CA ARG A 8 18.35 -21.06 -31.05
C ARG A 8 18.58 -19.57 -30.77
N GLU A 9 19.27 -18.87 -31.67
CA GLU A 9 19.56 -17.43 -31.51
C GLU A 9 18.28 -16.57 -31.45
N LYS A 10 17.30 -16.84 -32.34
CA LYS A 10 16.00 -16.13 -32.32
C LYS A 10 15.14 -16.47 -31.10
N HIS A 11 15.32 -17.65 -30.53
CA HIS A 11 14.62 -18.08 -29.32
C HIS A 11 15.25 -17.44 -28.06
N ASP A 12 16.57 -17.27 -28.06
CA ASP A 12 17.32 -16.62 -26.98
C ASP A 12 17.15 -15.09 -26.99
N GLU A 13 17.06 -14.45 -28.17
CA GLU A 13 16.70 -13.02 -28.27
C GLU A 13 15.26 -12.73 -27.81
N LYS A 14 14.29 -13.60 -28.15
CA LYS A 14 12.90 -13.48 -27.68
C LYS A 14 12.79 -13.68 -26.16
N LYS A 15 13.56 -14.59 -25.58
CA LYS A 15 13.64 -14.77 -24.11
C LYS A 15 14.18 -13.52 -23.43
N ASN A 16 15.23 -12.92 -23.98
CA ASN A 16 15.88 -11.75 -23.39
C ASN A 16 15.01 -10.48 -23.49
N HIS A 17 14.24 -10.34 -24.57
CA HIS A 17 13.30 -9.21 -24.75
C HIS A 17 12.00 -9.35 -23.95
N ASN A 18 11.60 -10.57 -23.56
CA ASN A 18 10.49 -10.79 -22.62
C ASN A 18 10.90 -10.54 -21.15
N ASN A 19 12.18 -10.72 -20.81
CA ASN A 19 12.66 -10.54 -19.44
C ASN A 19 12.80 -9.07 -19.02
N ARG A 20 12.80 -8.13 -19.97
CA ARG A 20 12.85 -6.68 -19.70
C ARG A 20 11.48 -5.99 -19.57
N ARG A 21 10.37 -6.73 -19.76
CA ARG A 21 9.02 -6.15 -19.79
C ARG A 21 8.18 -6.37 -18.53
N ASN A 22 8.72 -6.96 -17.46
CA ASN A 22 7.92 -7.26 -16.28
C ASN A 22 8.56 -6.87 -14.93
N THR A 23 9.33 -5.78 -14.89
CA THR A 23 9.69 -5.10 -13.64
C THR A 23 8.65 -4.01 -13.33
N MET A 24 7.37 -4.39 -13.25
CA MET A 24 6.41 -3.51 -12.59
C MET A 24 6.77 -3.50 -11.11
N LYS A 25 7.08 -2.32 -10.55
CA LYS A 25 7.30 -2.16 -9.11
C LYS A 25 6.10 -2.76 -8.38
N ASN A 26 6.27 -3.91 -7.73
CA ASN A 26 5.25 -4.50 -6.87
C ASN A 26 4.89 -3.45 -5.82
N HIS A 27 3.68 -2.92 -5.88
CA HIS A 27 3.19 -2.02 -4.85
C HIS A 27 2.80 -2.88 -3.66
N SER A 28 3.50 -2.70 -2.56
CA SER A 28 3.16 -3.30 -1.28
C SER A 28 2.02 -2.49 -0.63
N ILE A 29 0.85 -3.09 -0.42
CA ILE A 29 -0.21 -2.49 0.41
C ILE A 29 -0.13 -3.06 1.81
N GLY A 30 -0.05 -2.18 2.82
CA GLY A 30 -0.27 -2.52 4.22
C GLY A 30 -1.71 -2.18 4.63
N TYR A 31 -2.39 -3.09 5.33
CA TYR A 31 -3.68 -2.80 5.95
C TYR A 31 -3.47 -2.29 7.38
N PHE A 32 -3.78 -1.02 7.60
CA PHE A 32 -3.67 -0.35 8.89
C PHE A 32 -5.08 -0.04 9.41
N PRO A 33 -5.56 -0.73 10.46
CA PRO A 33 -6.83 -0.41 11.08
C PRO A 33 -6.74 0.97 11.72
N ILE A 34 -7.75 1.81 11.45
CA ILE A 34 -7.91 3.13 12.05
C ILE A 34 -9.10 3.05 13.01
N HIS A 35 -8.83 3.36 14.28
CA HIS A 35 -9.85 3.56 15.30
C HIS A 35 -10.24 5.04 15.30
N VAL A 36 -11.53 5.34 15.34
CA VAL A 36 -12.04 6.71 15.39
C VAL A 36 -12.94 6.87 16.61
N GLU A 37 -12.71 7.92 17.38
CA GLU A 37 -13.50 8.26 18.57
C GLU A 37 -13.86 9.76 18.56
N THR A 38 -14.93 10.11 19.29
CA THR A 38 -15.27 11.51 19.53
C THR A 38 -14.21 12.17 20.40
N ASN A 39 -13.80 13.38 20.06
CA ASN A 39 -12.82 14.16 20.81
C ASN A 39 -13.26 15.62 20.85
N ASP A 40 -13.70 16.08 22.01
CA ASP A 40 -14.32 17.40 22.22
C ASP A 40 -15.43 17.69 21.17
N ASP A 41 -15.25 18.72 20.35
CA ASP A 41 -16.19 19.15 19.31
C ASP A 41 -15.98 18.43 17.95
N GLY A 42 -15.07 17.46 17.88
CA GLY A 42 -14.71 16.74 16.67
C GLY A 42 -14.40 15.26 16.89
N PHE A 43 -13.46 14.74 16.11
CA PHE A 43 -13.08 13.33 16.08
C PHE A 43 -11.57 13.15 16.11
N LEU A 44 -11.12 12.11 16.80
CA LEU A 44 -9.73 11.65 16.83
C LEU A 44 -9.64 10.29 16.13
N ALA A 45 -8.81 10.20 15.10
CA ALA A 45 -8.47 8.97 14.42
C ALA A 45 -7.05 8.51 14.83
N ARG A 46 -6.86 7.21 15.05
CA ARG A 46 -5.58 6.62 15.47
C ARG A 46 -5.34 5.25 14.86
N CYS A 47 -4.11 4.96 14.46
CA CYS A 47 -3.66 3.62 14.12
C CYS A 47 -2.73 3.09 15.22
N HIS A 48 -3.14 2.04 15.94
CA HIS A 48 -2.35 1.45 17.03
C HIS A 48 -1.13 0.64 16.55
N ASP A 49 -1.10 0.27 15.27
CA ASP A 49 0.03 -0.47 14.68
C ASP A 49 1.24 0.42 14.39
N LEU A 50 1.07 1.75 14.44
CA LEU A 50 2.09 2.71 14.04
C LEU A 50 2.21 3.85 15.07
N GLU A 51 3.33 3.89 15.77
CA GLU A 51 3.60 4.95 16.75
C GLU A 51 3.56 6.33 16.10
N GLY A 52 2.86 7.27 16.75
CA GLY A 52 2.64 8.62 16.24
C GLY A 52 1.54 8.74 15.18
N ALA A 53 0.89 7.65 14.78
CA ALA A 53 -0.20 7.69 13.78
C ALA A 53 -1.54 8.06 14.42
N PHE A 54 -1.78 9.35 14.57
CA PHE A 54 -3.08 9.90 14.95
C PHE A 54 -3.30 11.27 14.34
N ALA A 55 -4.57 11.65 14.15
CA ALA A 55 -4.96 12.98 13.69
C ALA A 55 -6.40 13.31 14.10
N GLU A 56 -6.69 14.59 14.21
CA GLU A 56 -8.03 15.12 14.53
C GLU A 56 -8.73 15.67 13.28
N GLY A 57 -10.04 15.82 13.36
CA GLY A 57 -10.85 16.51 12.35
C GLY A 57 -12.26 16.81 12.87
N ASP A 58 -12.93 17.79 12.27
CA ASP A 58 -14.29 18.20 12.66
C ASP A 58 -15.32 17.12 12.30
N THR A 59 -14.99 16.30 11.30
CA THR A 59 -15.80 15.15 10.85
C THR A 59 -15.02 13.83 10.93
N ILE A 60 -15.74 12.71 11.02
CA ILE A 60 -15.16 11.35 10.95
C ILE A 60 -14.29 11.21 9.70
N GLN A 61 -14.76 11.72 8.56
CA GLN A 61 -14.05 11.66 7.29
C GLN A 61 -12.71 12.41 7.37
N GLU A 62 -12.71 13.64 7.86
CA GLU A 62 -11.49 14.45 8.00
C GLU A 62 -10.49 13.79 8.94
N ALA A 63 -10.92 13.32 10.11
CA ALA A 63 -10.03 12.63 11.05
C ALA A 63 -9.38 11.40 10.39
N ILE A 64 -10.15 10.58 9.66
CA ILE A 64 -9.63 9.41 8.92
C ILE A 64 -8.61 9.83 7.86
N PHE A 65 -8.93 10.80 7.01
CA PHE A 65 -8.04 11.21 5.93
C PHE A 65 -6.76 11.86 6.46
N ASN A 66 -6.86 12.71 7.47
CA ASN A 66 -5.71 13.30 8.14
C ASN A 66 -4.82 12.20 8.77
N CYS A 67 -5.42 11.18 9.39
CA CYS A 67 -4.67 10.07 9.96
C CYS A 67 -3.98 9.21 8.88
N ILE A 68 -4.60 9.04 7.70
CA ILE A 68 -4.00 8.37 6.55
C ILE A 68 -2.75 9.11 6.08
N ASP A 69 -2.81 10.45 6.00
CA ASP A 69 -1.65 11.27 5.61
C ASP A 69 -0.49 11.13 6.61
N VAL A 70 -0.79 11.14 7.91
CA VAL A 70 0.21 10.88 8.96
C VAL A 70 0.83 9.49 8.83
N ILE A 71 0.03 8.45 8.57
CA ILE A 71 0.53 7.09 8.34
C ILE A 71 1.48 7.04 7.14
N GLN A 72 1.11 7.67 6.02
CA GLN A 72 1.94 7.71 4.82
C GLN A 72 3.28 8.41 5.09
N MET A 73 3.24 9.55 5.78
CA MET A 73 4.42 10.30 6.19
C MET A 73 5.37 9.46 7.08
N ILE A 74 4.84 8.75 8.09
CA ILE A 74 5.66 7.88 8.94
C ILE A 74 6.28 6.74 8.13
N ILE A 75 5.52 6.13 7.22
CA ILE A 75 6.02 5.05 6.35
C ILE A 75 7.14 5.55 5.43
N GLU A 76 6.98 6.72 4.83
CA GLU A 76 8.00 7.35 3.98
C GLU A 76 9.27 7.65 4.79
N TYR A 77 9.12 8.25 5.97
CA TYR A 77 10.24 8.54 6.87
C TYR A 77 11.03 7.28 7.27
N ARG A 78 10.34 6.18 7.58
CA ARG A 78 10.97 4.87 7.87
C ARG A 78 11.72 4.32 6.65
N LYS A 79 11.15 4.44 5.45
CA LYS A 79 11.80 3.99 4.20
C LYS A 79 13.11 4.71 3.94
N GLU A 80 13.14 6.03 4.11
CA GLU A 80 14.35 6.85 3.90
C GLU A 80 15.49 6.45 4.84
N ARG A 81 15.16 5.97 6.03
CA ARG A 81 16.11 5.54 7.06
C ARG A 81 16.46 4.05 7.00
N GLY A 82 15.86 3.31 6.06
CA GLY A 82 16.03 1.86 5.96
C GLY A 82 15.45 1.09 7.15
N GLU A 83 14.50 1.67 7.87
CA GLU A 83 13.82 1.04 9.00
C GLU A 83 12.76 0.04 8.51
N THR A 84 12.46 -0.95 9.35
CA THR A 84 11.43 -1.94 9.03
C THR A 84 10.04 -1.31 9.08
N ILE A 85 9.27 -1.56 8.02
CA ILE A 85 7.87 -1.20 7.94
C ILE A 85 7.06 -2.43 8.37
N PRO A 86 6.00 -2.28 9.19
CA PRO A 86 5.17 -3.41 9.58
C PRO A 86 4.73 -4.22 8.35
N GLU A 87 5.10 -5.50 8.32
CA GLU A 87 4.79 -6.42 7.22
C GLU A 87 3.32 -6.85 7.30
N LYS A 88 2.42 -6.01 6.79
CA LYS A 88 1.04 -6.42 6.44
C LYS A 88 0.84 -6.38 4.94
N VAL A 89 1.87 -6.76 4.21
CA VAL A 89 1.97 -6.60 2.76
C VAL A 89 1.45 -7.85 2.05
N ALA A 90 0.29 -7.73 1.40
CA ALA A 90 -0.19 -8.73 0.45
C ALA A 90 0.13 -8.30 -0.99
N GLU A 91 0.45 -9.26 -1.86
CA GLU A 91 0.49 -9.02 -3.31
C GLU A 91 -0.91 -8.66 -3.80
N ILE A 92 -1.04 -7.52 -4.49
CA ILE A 92 -2.34 -7.00 -4.90
C ILE A 92 -2.67 -7.51 -6.31
N PRO A 93 -3.86 -8.09 -6.55
CA PRO A 93 -4.35 -8.30 -7.90
C PRO A 93 -4.62 -6.95 -8.59
N LYS A 94 -4.57 -6.90 -9.94
CA LYS A 94 -4.80 -5.66 -10.74
C LYS A 94 -6.10 -4.92 -10.41
N LYS A 95 -7.06 -5.58 -9.77
CA LYS A 95 -8.31 -5.00 -9.27
C LYS A 95 -8.48 -5.43 -7.81
N TYR A 96 -8.53 -4.46 -6.90
CA TYR A 96 -8.84 -4.67 -5.49
C TYR A 96 -10.07 -3.83 -5.11
N GLY A 97 -10.76 -4.24 -4.06
CA GLY A 97 -11.88 -3.51 -3.48
C GLY A 97 -11.75 -3.51 -1.96
N VAL A 98 -12.24 -2.47 -1.32
CA VAL A 98 -12.28 -2.33 0.14
C VAL A 98 -13.74 -2.28 0.57
N THR A 99 -14.12 -3.10 1.54
CA THR A 99 -15.43 -3.02 2.20
C THR A 99 -15.27 -2.28 3.51
N LEU A 100 -16.07 -1.24 3.70
CA LEU A 100 -16.16 -0.48 4.95
C LEU A 100 -17.56 -0.68 5.52
N ALA A 101 -17.65 -0.91 6.83
CA ALA A 101 -18.90 -0.97 7.57
C ALA A 101 -19.02 0.28 8.44
N PHE A 102 -20.15 0.96 8.36
CA PHE A 102 -20.45 2.13 9.19
C PHE A 102 -21.61 1.79 10.11
N PRO A 103 -21.58 2.23 11.39
CA PRO A 103 -22.72 2.09 12.26
C PRO A 103 -23.90 2.89 11.68
N VAL A 104 -25.07 2.27 11.63
CA VAL A 104 -26.33 2.90 11.21
C VAL A 104 -27.35 2.59 12.29
N GLU A 105 -28.04 3.63 12.76
CA GLU A 105 -29.20 3.45 13.64
C GLU A 105 -30.33 2.78 12.85
N VAL A 106 -30.96 1.76 13.45
CA VAL A 106 -32.03 0.94 12.86
C VAL A 106 -33.32 1.08 13.65
#